data_AF-A0A947G2W2-F1
#
_entry.id   AF-A0A947G2W2-F1
#
_cell.length_a   1.000
_cell.length_b   1.000
_cell.length_c   1.000
_cell.angle_alpha   90.00
_cell.angle_beta   90.00
_cell.angle_gamma   90.00
#
_symmetry.space_group_name_H-M   'P 1'
#
loop_
_entity.id
_entity.type
_entity.pdbx_description
1 polymer ?
#
loop_
_entity_poly.entity_id
_entity_poly.type
_entity_poly.pdbx_seq_one_letter_code
_entity_poly.pdbx_strand_id
1 'polypeptide(L)'
;MATARSRSTRFHSWGPDEMDRSTTTTPTHADEFGSLTFTGDVMLKRLPADVFDKLRQTVRKGRPLDPGIANTVAMAMKEWASEHGATHYCHWFQPLTGATAEKHDAFLNPDGNDGAVSTISGEELILGEPDASSFPSGGIRDTYEARGYTAWDATSPAFILKNSDGLGATLCIPSVFVSYHGEALDKKTPLLRSIQAVNEQAMRILRIFGTDRGVSTVVTTLGSEQEYFLIDEGFFYDRPDLVTTGRTLFGAKPPRGQELEDHYFGSIPDRILDFMNDLEQELYKVGVPVKTRHNEVAPSQFEMAPLYEEANIAADHQQLSMTLMRRVARKYGLVCL
;
A
#
# COMPACT_ATOMS: atom_id res chain seq x y z
N MET A 1 -46.95 63.46 29.24
CA MET A 1 -46.23 63.27 27.97
C MET A 1 -44.84 62.75 28.31
N ALA A 2 -44.65 61.44 28.45
CA ALA A 2 -44.38 60.46 27.38
C ALA A 2 -42.94 60.60 26.84
N THR A 3 -42.07 59.59 26.81
CA THR A 3 -42.02 58.22 27.36
C THR A 3 -40.55 57.80 27.18
N ALA A 4 -39.87 57.34 28.23
CA ALA A 4 -38.54 56.75 28.11
C ALA A 4 -38.65 55.37 27.44
N ARG A 5 -38.09 55.22 26.23
CA ARG A 5 -38.04 53.94 25.53
C ARG A 5 -36.87 53.10 26.05
N SER A 6 -37.18 52.12 26.90
CA SER A 6 -36.27 51.01 27.20
C SER A 6 -36.07 50.16 25.94
N ARG A 7 -34.85 50.06 25.42
CA ARG A 7 -34.52 49.04 24.42
C ARG A 7 -34.30 47.71 25.15
N SER A 8 -35.32 46.85 25.11
CA SER A 8 -35.23 45.44 25.45
C SER A 8 -34.36 44.75 24.39
N THR A 9 -33.18 44.29 24.80
CA THR A 9 -32.41 43.28 24.07
C THR A 9 -33.10 41.94 24.25
N ARG A 10 -33.85 41.50 23.23
CA ARG A 10 -34.34 40.13 23.15
C ARG A 10 -33.15 39.22 22.86
N PHE A 11 -32.69 38.49 23.88
CA PHE A 11 -31.89 37.31 23.68
C PHE A 11 -32.70 36.32 22.84
N HIS A 12 -32.23 36.01 21.64
CA HIS A 12 -32.71 34.84 20.92
C HIS A 12 -32.24 33.63 21.72
N SER A 13 -33.18 32.98 22.40
CA SER A 13 -32.99 31.64 22.94
C SER A 13 -32.80 30.69 21.77
N TRP A 14 -31.56 30.28 21.53
CA TRP A 14 -31.28 29.09 20.74
C TRP A 14 -31.81 27.90 21.53
N GLY A 15 -33.00 27.42 21.15
CA GLY A 15 -33.45 26.09 21.55
C GLY A 15 -32.53 25.05 20.92
N PRO A 16 -32.34 23.88 21.53
CA PRO A 16 -31.62 22.80 20.87
C PRO A 16 -32.45 22.41 19.65
N ASP A 17 -31.92 22.67 18.45
CA ASP A 17 -32.37 21.98 17.25
C ASP A 17 -32.26 20.48 17.53
N GLU A 18 -33.39 19.79 17.50
CA GLU A 18 -33.45 18.33 17.41
C GLU A 18 -32.79 17.92 16.10
N MET A 19 -31.46 17.87 16.13
CA MET A 19 -30.67 17.27 15.08
C MET A 19 -30.97 15.78 15.12
N ASP A 20 -31.72 15.33 14.12
CA ASP A 20 -31.99 13.92 13.82
C ASP A 20 -30.68 13.15 13.92
N ARG A 21 -30.46 12.50 15.07
CA ARG A 21 -29.37 11.55 15.27
C ARG A 21 -29.77 10.26 14.59
N SER A 22 -29.80 10.30 13.26
CA SER A 22 -29.47 9.14 12.44
C SER A 22 -28.16 8.59 13.03
N THR A 23 -28.26 7.43 13.67
CA THR A 23 -27.13 6.68 14.19
C THR A 23 -26.32 6.17 13.00
N THR A 24 -25.58 7.05 12.33
CA THR A 24 -24.43 6.65 11.52
C THR A 24 -23.38 6.18 12.51
N THR A 25 -23.40 4.89 12.84
CA THR A 25 -22.30 4.22 13.53
C THR A 25 -21.03 4.53 12.75
N THR A 26 -20.08 5.23 13.38
CA THR A 26 -18.75 5.46 12.81
C THR A 26 -18.12 4.08 12.51
N PRO A 27 -17.60 3.86 11.30
CA PRO A 27 -16.97 2.59 10.94
C PRO A 27 -15.89 2.23 11.96
N THR A 28 -15.87 0.97 12.41
CA THR A 28 -14.79 0.46 13.26
C THR A 28 -13.58 0.07 12.39
N HIS A 29 -12.39 -0.07 12.97
CA HIS A 29 -11.24 -0.61 12.24
C HIS A 29 -11.52 -1.99 11.63
N ALA A 30 -12.39 -2.79 12.27
CA ALA A 30 -12.80 -4.08 11.73
C ALA A 30 -13.68 -3.93 10.47
N ASP A 31 -14.51 -2.89 10.40
CA ASP A 31 -15.35 -2.61 9.23
C ASP A 31 -14.52 -2.04 8.06
N GLU A 32 -13.43 -1.33 8.37
CA GLU A 32 -12.55 -0.74 7.36
C GLU A 32 -11.45 -1.68 6.87
N PHE A 33 -11.18 -2.78 7.57
CA PHE A 33 -10.07 -3.68 7.24
C PHE A 33 -10.22 -4.27 5.83
N GLY A 34 -9.22 -4.02 4.98
CA GLY A 34 -9.20 -4.44 3.57
C GLY A 34 -10.24 -3.74 2.68
N SER A 35 -10.91 -2.69 3.16
CA SER A 35 -11.96 -1.99 2.41
C SER A 35 -11.48 -1.38 1.08
N LEU A 36 -10.18 -1.10 0.96
CA LEU A 36 -9.51 -0.61 -0.25
C LEU A 36 -8.69 -1.70 -0.95
N THR A 37 -9.06 -2.98 -0.78
CA THR A 37 -8.44 -4.12 -1.48
C THR A 37 -9.46 -4.87 -2.33
N PHE A 38 -9.08 -5.23 -3.56
CA PHE A 38 -9.92 -6.01 -4.45
C PHE A 38 -9.73 -7.50 -4.14
N THR A 39 -10.43 -8.00 -3.12
CA THR A 39 -10.27 -9.39 -2.62
C THR A 39 -11.59 -10.05 -2.29
N GLY A 40 -11.56 -11.37 -2.03
CA GLY A 40 -12.60 -12.12 -1.33
C GLY A 40 -14.04 -11.74 -1.73
N ASP A 41 -14.74 -11.10 -0.79
CA ASP A 41 -16.14 -10.69 -0.94
C ASP A 41 -16.36 -9.64 -2.04
N VAL A 42 -15.40 -8.72 -2.25
CA VAL A 42 -15.46 -7.72 -3.32
C VAL A 42 -15.44 -8.41 -4.68
N MET A 43 -14.51 -9.34 -4.86
CA MET A 43 -14.42 -10.15 -6.08
C MET A 43 -15.67 -11.00 -6.27
N LEU A 44 -16.17 -11.65 -5.21
CA LEU A 44 -17.35 -12.51 -5.27
C LEU A 44 -18.63 -11.74 -5.65
N LYS A 45 -18.78 -10.50 -5.19
CA LYS A 45 -19.94 -9.65 -5.49
C LYS A 45 -19.92 -9.10 -6.91
N ARG A 46 -18.74 -8.94 -7.51
CA ARG A 46 -18.55 -8.23 -8.79
C ARG A 46 -18.26 -9.13 -9.97
N LEU A 47 -17.67 -10.30 -9.74
CA LEU A 47 -17.31 -11.23 -10.79
C LEU A 47 -18.39 -12.32 -10.94
N PRO A 48 -18.71 -12.74 -12.17
CA PRO A 48 -19.43 -13.99 -12.40
C PRO A 48 -18.76 -15.16 -11.67
N ALA A 49 -19.55 -16.11 -11.18
CA ALA A 49 -19.05 -17.22 -10.35
C ALA A 49 -17.95 -18.04 -11.04
N ASP A 50 -18.08 -18.27 -12.35
CA ASP A 50 -17.08 -18.98 -13.15
C ASP A 50 -15.77 -18.20 -13.30
N VAL A 51 -15.87 -16.88 -13.49
CA VAL A 51 -14.72 -15.97 -13.56
C VAL A 51 -13.99 -15.90 -12.21
N PHE A 52 -14.73 -15.76 -11.12
CA PHE A 52 -14.20 -15.78 -9.76
C PHE A 52 -13.46 -17.10 -9.46
N ASP A 53 -14.07 -18.24 -9.76
CA ASP A 53 -13.47 -19.55 -9.53
C ASP A 53 -12.21 -19.77 -10.37
N LYS A 54 -12.19 -19.30 -11.62
CA LYS A 54 -10.99 -19.35 -12.48
C LYS A 54 -9.88 -18.47 -11.90
N LEU A 55 -10.17 -17.23 -11.54
CA LEU A 55 -9.19 -16.32 -10.93
C LEU A 55 -8.64 -16.90 -9.62
N ARG A 56 -9.50 -17.44 -8.75
CA ARG A 56 -9.09 -18.09 -7.50
C ARG A 56 -8.17 -19.29 -7.75
N GLN A 57 -8.40 -20.03 -8.83
CA GLN A 57 -7.53 -21.14 -9.22
C GLN A 57 -6.17 -20.65 -9.75
N THR A 58 -6.12 -19.55 -10.50
CA THR A 58 -4.88 -18.90 -10.92
C THR A 58 -4.00 -18.59 -9.71
N VAL A 59 -4.58 -17.92 -8.70
CA VAL A 59 -3.89 -17.55 -7.45
C VAL A 59 -3.42 -18.78 -6.67
N ARG A 60 -4.31 -19.76 -6.42
CA ARG A 60 -3.99 -20.92 -5.58
C ARG A 60 -3.06 -21.93 -6.23
N LYS A 61 -3.09 -22.07 -7.55
CA LYS A 61 -2.35 -23.10 -8.29
C LYS A 61 -1.14 -22.53 -9.04
N GLY A 62 -0.88 -21.22 -8.97
CA GLY A 62 0.19 -20.55 -9.71
C GLY A 62 0.07 -20.74 -11.22
N ARG A 63 -1.16 -20.78 -11.76
CA ARG A 63 -1.38 -20.94 -13.20
C ARG A 63 -1.34 -19.57 -13.90
N PRO A 64 -1.03 -19.51 -15.21
CA PRO A 64 -1.23 -18.31 -15.99
C PRO A 64 -2.69 -17.84 -15.93
N LEU A 65 -2.91 -16.52 -15.93
CA LEU A 65 -4.26 -15.95 -16.00
C LEU A 65 -4.92 -16.35 -17.32
N ASP A 66 -6.17 -16.83 -17.26
CA ASP A 66 -6.96 -17.18 -18.44
C ASP A 66 -7.30 -15.88 -19.22
N PRO A 67 -6.83 -15.70 -20.47
CA PRO A 67 -7.13 -14.50 -21.25
C PRO A 67 -8.64 -14.27 -21.41
N GLY A 68 -9.44 -15.35 -21.41
CA GLY A 68 -10.90 -15.27 -21.51
C GLY A 68 -11.58 -14.59 -20.32
N ILE A 69 -10.92 -14.47 -19.17
CA ILE A 69 -11.46 -13.76 -18.00
C ILE A 69 -10.86 -12.36 -17.80
N ALA A 70 -9.77 -12.04 -18.50
CA ALA A 70 -8.98 -10.84 -18.24
C ALA A 70 -9.79 -9.55 -18.38
N ASN A 71 -10.54 -9.41 -19.48
CA ASN A 71 -11.39 -8.23 -19.72
C ASN A 71 -12.49 -8.07 -18.67
N THR A 72 -13.10 -9.18 -18.23
CA THR A 72 -14.14 -9.15 -17.18
C THR A 72 -13.56 -8.72 -15.84
N VAL A 73 -12.38 -9.23 -15.48
CA VAL A 73 -11.68 -8.84 -14.24
C VAL A 73 -11.26 -7.37 -14.31
N ALA A 74 -10.69 -6.92 -15.42
CA ALA A 74 -10.25 -5.54 -15.63
C ALA A 74 -11.42 -4.55 -15.48
N MET A 75 -12.55 -4.85 -16.12
CA MET A 75 -13.76 -4.03 -16.01
C MET A 75 -14.29 -3.97 -14.57
N ALA A 76 -14.41 -5.11 -13.89
CA ALA A 76 -14.89 -5.17 -12.50
C ALA A 76 -13.96 -4.43 -11.53
N MET A 77 -12.64 -4.54 -11.72
CA MET A 77 -11.64 -3.86 -10.91
C MET A 77 -11.68 -2.35 -11.13
N LYS A 78 -11.84 -1.90 -12.38
CA LYS A 78 -11.98 -0.48 -12.70
C LYS A 78 -13.28 0.12 -12.17
N GLU A 79 -14.40 -0.58 -12.29
CA GLU A 79 -15.68 -0.10 -11.74
C GLU A 79 -15.60 0.03 -10.23
N TRP A 80 -15.09 -1.00 -9.55
CA TRP A 80 -14.81 -0.94 -8.12
C TRP A 80 -13.90 0.23 -7.75
N ALA A 81 -12.80 0.43 -8.49
CA ALA A 81 -11.87 1.51 -8.22
C ALA A 81 -12.50 2.89 -8.44
N SER A 82 -13.30 3.04 -9.50
CA SER A 82 -14.00 4.30 -9.82
C SER A 82 -15.00 4.68 -8.73
N GLU A 83 -15.71 3.70 -8.15
CA GLU A 83 -16.62 3.92 -7.01
C GLU A 83 -15.90 4.44 -5.76
N HIS A 84 -14.60 4.14 -5.63
CA HIS A 84 -13.75 4.64 -4.55
C HIS A 84 -12.99 5.92 -4.94
N GLY A 85 -13.36 6.56 -6.06
CA GLY A 85 -12.80 7.82 -6.53
C GLY A 85 -11.51 7.67 -7.34
N ALA A 86 -11.14 6.46 -7.76
CA ALA A 86 -9.96 6.27 -8.58
C ALA A 86 -10.20 6.78 -10.01
N THR A 87 -9.26 7.60 -10.49
CA THR A 87 -9.28 8.14 -11.87
C THR A 87 -8.16 7.54 -12.73
N HIS A 88 -7.15 6.98 -12.07
CA HIS A 88 -5.97 6.38 -12.67
C HIS A 88 -5.76 4.97 -12.14
N TYR A 89 -4.97 4.20 -12.87
CA TYR A 89 -4.36 2.97 -12.40
C TYR A 89 -2.85 3.02 -12.60
N CYS A 90 -2.13 2.18 -11.87
CA CYS A 90 -0.71 1.96 -12.07
C CYS A 90 -0.35 0.49 -11.86
N HIS A 91 0.62 0.01 -12.63
CA HIS A 91 1.37 -1.17 -12.21
C HIS A 91 2.32 -0.74 -11.09
N TRP A 92 2.13 -1.33 -9.93
CA TRP A 92 2.87 -1.04 -8.70
C TRP A 92 3.96 -2.09 -8.52
N PHE A 93 5.23 -1.69 -8.54
CA PHE A 93 6.37 -2.62 -8.51
C PHE A 93 7.62 -2.02 -7.86
N GLN A 94 8.56 -2.86 -7.45
CA GLN A 94 9.82 -2.45 -6.81
C GLN A 94 11.03 -2.75 -7.71
N PRO A 95 11.44 -1.79 -8.57
CA PRO A 95 12.65 -1.94 -9.37
C PRO A 95 13.92 -1.98 -8.50
N LEU A 96 15.06 -2.29 -9.14
CA LEU A 96 16.37 -2.39 -8.47
C LEU A 96 16.91 -1.05 -7.91
N THR A 97 16.18 0.05 -8.03
CA THR A 97 16.50 1.35 -7.40
C THR A 97 16.34 1.34 -5.88
N GLY A 98 15.59 0.38 -5.32
CA GLY A 98 15.30 0.31 -3.89
C GLY A 98 14.09 1.14 -3.45
N ALA A 99 13.35 1.73 -4.38
CA ALA A 99 12.09 2.42 -4.11
C ALA A 99 10.97 1.85 -5.00
N THR A 100 9.73 1.91 -4.52
CA THR A 100 8.54 1.60 -5.32
C THR A 100 8.43 2.58 -6.49
N ALA A 101 8.14 2.04 -7.67
CA ALA A 101 7.85 2.81 -8.87
C ALA A 101 6.37 2.68 -9.26
N GLU A 102 5.83 3.77 -9.77
CA GLU A 102 4.45 3.86 -10.25
C GLU A 102 4.42 4.76 -11.49
N LYS A 103 3.79 4.28 -12.55
CA LYS A 103 3.38 5.10 -13.69
C LYS A 103 1.86 5.13 -13.68
N HIS A 104 1.28 6.34 -13.60
CA HIS A 104 -0.17 6.51 -13.47
C HIS A 104 -0.77 6.73 -14.86
N ASP A 105 -1.56 5.76 -15.31
CA ASP A 105 -2.29 5.80 -16.57
C ASP A 105 -3.77 6.08 -16.26
N ALA A 106 -4.39 7.01 -17.00
CA ALA A 106 -5.78 7.38 -16.78
C ALA A 106 -6.73 6.28 -17.30
N PHE A 107 -7.88 6.09 -16.64
CA PHE A 107 -8.92 5.23 -17.21
C PHE A 107 -9.58 5.83 -18.46
N LEU A 108 -9.47 7.15 -18.63
CA LEU A 108 -10.17 7.89 -19.67
C LEU A 108 -9.48 7.72 -21.03
N ASN A 109 -10.18 7.13 -22.00
CA ASN A 109 -9.74 6.99 -23.38
C ASN A 109 -10.69 7.76 -24.31
N PRO A 110 -10.19 8.67 -25.16
CA PRO A 110 -11.00 9.30 -26.20
C PRO A 110 -11.58 8.26 -27.16
N ASP A 111 -12.86 8.36 -27.51
CA ASP A 111 -13.54 7.36 -28.36
C ASP A 111 -13.43 7.66 -29.87
N GLY A 112 -12.76 8.75 -30.23
CA GLY A 112 -12.57 9.22 -31.61
C GLY A 112 -13.79 9.92 -32.22
N ASN A 113 -14.90 10.04 -31.49
CA ASN A 113 -16.16 10.65 -31.93
C ASN A 113 -16.60 11.81 -30.99
N ASP A 114 -15.66 12.67 -30.61
CA ASP A 114 -15.86 13.78 -29.65
C ASP A 114 -16.35 13.36 -28.25
N GLY A 115 -16.26 12.07 -27.91
CA GLY A 115 -16.55 11.51 -26.60
C GLY A 115 -15.33 10.86 -25.94
N ALA A 116 -15.55 10.31 -24.75
CA ALA A 116 -14.54 9.56 -24.03
C ALA A 116 -15.19 8.43 -23.22
N VAL A 117 -14.51 7.29 -23.17
CA VAL A 117 -14.94 6.13 -22.40
C VAL A 117 -13.89 5.85 -21.34
N SER A 118 -14.36 5.54 -20.13
CA SER A 118 -13.49 5.16 -19.03
C SER A 118 -13.34 3.63 -18.99
N THR A 119 -12.20 3.11 -19.43
CA THR A 119 -11.93 1.68 -19.61
C THR A 119 -10.51 1.29 -19.22
N ILE A 120 -10.33 0.03 -18.85
CA ILE A 120 -9.04 -0.67 -18.82
C ILE A 120 -9.26 -2.02 -19.51
N SER A 121 -8.41 -2.36 -20.46
CA SER A 121 -8.46 -3.65 -21.14
C SER A 121 -7.82 -4.75 -20.29
N GLY A 122 -8.17 -6.00 -20.55
CA GLY A 122 -7.50 -7.16 -19.95
C GLY A 122 -6.02 -7.25 -20.34
N GLU A 123 -5.65 -6.74 -21.51
CA GLU A 123 -4.25 -6.68 -21.95
C GLU A 123 -3.46 -5.68 -21.08
N GLU A 124 -3.99 -4.48 -20.89
CA GLU A 124 -3.40 -3.47 -20.00
C GLU A 124 -3.38 -3.92 -18.54
N LEU A 125 -4.40 -4.65 -18.06
CA LEU A 125 -4.38 -5.21 -16.71
C LEU A 125 -3.24 -6.22 -16.52
N ILE A 126 -3.02 -7.08 -17.51
CA ILE A 126 -2.01 -8.15 -17.42
C ILE A 126 -0.61 -7.59 -17.61
N LEU A 127 -0.43 -6.70 -18.60
CA LEU A 127 0.86 -6.25 -19.08
C LEU A 127 0.88 -4.71 -19.18
N GLY A 128 1.83 -4.11 -18.49
CA GLY A 128 2.14 -2.68 -18.63
C GLY A 128 3.48 -2.45 -19.32
N GLU A 129 3.58 -1.35 -20.05
CA GLU A 129 4.82 -0.84 -20.62
C GLU A 129 5.25 0.43 -19.85
N PRO A 130 5.98 0.31 -18.73
CA PRO A 130 6.63 1.46 -18.14
C PRO A 130 7.73 1.94 -19.10
N ASP A 131 7.85 3.26 -19.29
CA ASP A 131 9.05 3.83 -19.91
C ASP A 131 10.23 3.54 -18.96
N ALA A 132 10.98 2.50 -19.31
CA ALA A 132 11.99 1.90 -18.47
C ALA A 132 13.41 2.39 -18.78
N SER A 133 13.53 3.38 -19.69
CA SER A 133 14.80 3.95 -20.13
C SER A 133 15.66 4.51 -18.99
N SER A 134 15.02 4.95 -17.90
CA SER A 134 15.69 5.58 -16.75
C SER A 134 15.94 4.65 -15.56
N PHE A 135 15.49 3.39 -15.60
CA PHE A 135 15.76 2.46 -14.49
C PHE A 135 17.19 1.89 -14.55
N PRO A 136 17.87 1.73 -13.40
CA PRO A 136 19.21 1.15 -13.37
C PRO A 136 19.20 -0.26 -13.94
N SER A 137 19.99 -0.49 -14.97
CA SER A 137 20.14 -1.80 -15.62
C SER A 137 21.33 -2.62 -15.09
N GLY A 138 22.12 -2.07 -14.15
CA GLY A 138 23.35 -2.70 -13.68
C GLY A 138 24.42 -2.89 -14.77
N GLY A 139 24.33 -2.15 -15.88
CA GLY A 139 25.23 -2.29 -17.04
C GLY A 139 24.86 -3.43 -17.99
N ILE A 140 23.69 -4.05 -17.82
CA ILE A 140 23.23 -5.21 -18.60
C ILE A 140 22.66 -4.79 -19.98
N ARG A 141 22.39 -3.49 -20.22
CA ARG A 141 21.59 -3.02 -21.38
C ARG A 141 22.05 -1.67 -21.96
N ASP A 142 21.96 -1.52 -23.27
CA ASP A 142 22.01 -0.21 -23.98
C ASP A 142 20.67 0.53 -23.87
N THR A 143 20.70 1.88 -23.85
CA THR A 143 19.52 2.74 -23.61
C THR A 143 18.39 2.57 -24.62
N TYR A 144 18.67 2.15 -25.85
CA TYR A 144 17.64 1.92 -26.88
C TYR A 144 16.91 0.57 -26.70
N GLU A 145 17.51 -0.39 -25.98
CA GLU A 145 16.93 -1.69 -25.63
C GLU A 145 16.24 -1.67 -24.28
N ALA A 146 16.23 -0.53 -23.58
CA ALA A 146 15.76 -0.37 -22.21
C ALA A 146 14.23 -0.43 -22.04
N ARG A 147 13.49 -1.07 -22.97
CA ARG A 147 12.09 -1.43 -22.77
C ARG A 147 11.99 -2.44 -21.63
N GLY A 148 11.08 -2.21 -20.71
CA GLY A 148 10.75 -3.15 -19.64
C GLY A 148 9.25 -3.32 -19.59
N TYR A 149 8.82 -4.44 -19.03
CA TYR A 149 7.42 -4.84 -18.99
C TYR A 149 7.04 -5.16 -17.57
N THR A 150 5.89 -4.65 -17.14
CA THR A 150 5.26 -5.06 -15.90
C THR A 150 4.25 -6.15 -16.17
N ALA A 151 4.22 -7.18 -15.34
CA ALA A 151 3.17 -8.19 -15.40
C ALA A 151 2.47 -8.30 -14.05
N TRP A 152 1.14 -8.32 -14.05
CA TRP A 152 0.34 -8.42 -12.82
C TRP A 152 0.66 -9.71 -12.07
N ASP A 153 1.04 -9.58 -10.80
CA ASP A 153 1.08 -10.68 -9.84
C ASP A 153 -0.30 -10.85 -9.20
N ALA A 154 -1.12 -11.75 -9.75
CA ALA A 154 -2.44 -12.05 -9.22
C ALA A 154 -2.43 -12.67 -7.81
N THR A 155 -1.27 -13.15 -7.32
CA THR A 155 -1.17 -13.66 -5.95
C THR A 155 -1.18 -12.55 -4.91
N SER A 156 -0.89 -11.31 -5.31
CA SER A 156 -1.02 -10.11 -4.49
C SER A 156 -2.23 -9.29 -4.93
N PRO A 157 -3.11 -8.89 -3.99
CA PRO A 157 -4.35 -8.24 -4.35
C PRO A 157 -4.14 -6.80 -4.82
N ALA A 158 -4.87 -6.40 -5.86
CA ALA A 158 -4.93 -5.00 -6.25
C ALA A 158 -5.58 -4.17 -5.13
N PHE A 159 -5.10 -2.93 -4.95
CA PHE A 159 -5.54 -2.05 -3.88
C PHE A 159 -5.69 -0.61 -4.37
N ILE A 160 -6.35 0.22 -3.58
CA ILE A 160 -6.56 1.63 -3.90
C ILE A 160 -5.75 2.49 -2.94
N LEU A 161 -4.89 3.34 -3.49
CA LEU A 161 -4.27 4.42 -2.75
C LEU A 161 -5.06 5.70 -3.00
N LYS A 162 -5.70 6.21 -1.96
CA LYS A 162 -6.23 7.58 -1.97
C LYS A 162 -5.07 8.57 -2.01
N ASN A 163 -5.23 9.74 -2.60
CA ASN A 163 -4.24 10.81 -2.62
C ASN A 163 -4.22 11.59 -1.28
N SER A 164 -3.16 12.34 -1.03
CA SER A 164 -2.92 13.05 0.25
C SER A 164 -4.03 14.03 0.61
N ASP A 165 -4.68 14.59 -0.39
CA ASP A 165 -5.81 15.51 -0.29
C ASP A 165 -7.16 14.82 -0.09
N GLY A 166 -7.22 13.49 -0.20
CA GLY A 166 -8.45 12.70 -0.16
C GLY A 166 -9.38 12.92 -1.36
N LEU A 167 -8.97 13.68 -2.37
CA LEU A 167 -9.80 14.07 -3.52
C LEU A 167 -9.64 13.14 -4.72
N GLY A 168 -8.51 12.46 -4.82
CA GLY A 168 -8.25 11.46 -5.86
C GLY A 168 -7.86 10.11 -5.30
N ALA A 169 -7.85 9.10 -6.16
CA ALA A 169 -7.28 7.81 -5.85
C ALA A 169 -6.67 7.15 -7.10
N THR A 170 -5.80 6.18 -6.87
CA THR A 170 -5.17 5.37 -7.91
C THR A 170 -5.38 3.90 -7.59
N LEU A 171 -5.80 3.12 -8.59
CA LEU A 171 -5.81 1.67 -8.54
C LEU A 171 -4.38 1.14 -8.73
N CYS A 172 -3.82 0.53 -7.70
CA CYS A 172 -2.49 -0.06 -7.73
C CYS A 172 -2.59 -1.57 -8.02
N ILE A 173 -1.91 -2.01 -9.08
CA ILE A 173 -1.89 -3.41 -9.53
C ILE A 173 -0.50 -3.98 -9.22
N PRO A 174 -0.33 -4.80 -8.16
CA PRO A 174 0.96 -5.38 -7.80
C PRO A 174 1.58 -6.13 -8.97
N SER A 175 2.79 -5.78 -9.37
CA SER A 175 3.37 -6.30 -10.60
C SER A 175 4.82 -6.68 -10.42
N VAL A 176 5.24 -7.67 -11.20
CA VAL A 176 6.67 -7.93 -11.44
C VAL A 176 7.15 -7.04 -12.58
N PHE A 177 8.45 -6.75 -12.62
CA PHE A 177 9.07 -5.96 -13.69
C PHE A 177 10.27 -6.67 -14.31
N VAL A 178 10.21 -6.87 -15.63
CA VAL A 178 11.18 -7.67 -16.39
C VAL A 178 11.70 -6.93 -17.62
N SER A 179 12.90 -7.32 -18.06
CA SER A 179 13.49 -6.84 -19.32
C SER A 179 12.76 -7.42 -20.53
N TYR A 180 13.02 -6.87 -21.72
CA TYR A 180 12.52 -7.43 -22.98
C TYR A 180 12.97 -8.88 -23.20
N HIS A 181 14.13 -9.27 -22.64
CA HIS A 181 14.66 -10.63 -22.69
C HIS A 181 14.22 -11.51 -21.50
N GLY A 182 13.34 -11.01 -20.63
CA GLY A 182 12.80 -11.75 -19.48
C GLY A 182 13.70 -11.78 -18.24
N GLU A 183 14.72 -10.92 -18.18
CA GLU A 183 15.55 -10.77 -16.99
C GLU A 183 14.78 -10.01 -15.91
N ALA A 184 14.94 -10.40 -14.65
CA ALA A 184 14.29 -9.71 -13.55
C ALA A 184 14.95 -8.34 -13.33
N LEU A 185 14.16 -7.27 -13.43
CA LEU A 185 14.58 -5.89 -13.15
C LEU A 185 13.95 -5.35 -11.85
N ASP A 186 13.44 -6.26 -11.02
CA ASP A 186 12.74 -5.99 -9.78
C ASP A 186 13.24 -6.86 -8.62
N LYS A 187 12.69 -6.60 -7.44
CA LYS A 187 12.89 -7.43 -6.24
C LYS A 187 11.84 -8.54 -6.10
N LYS A 188 10.67 -8.39 -6.72
CA LYS A 188 9.55 -9.32 -6.60
C LYS A 188 9.75 -10.61 -7.37
N THR A 189 10.24 -10.55 -8.61
CA THR A 189 10.51 -11.77 -9.41
C THR A 189 11.50 -12.72 -8.73
N PRO A 190 12.67 -12.25 -8.22
CA PRO A 190 13.58 -13.13 -7.49
C PRO A 190 12.97 -13.71 -6.21
N LEU A 191 12.15 -12.94 -5.48
CA LEU A 191 11.45 -13.40 -4.28
C LEU A 191 10.46 -14.53 -4.61
N LEU A 192 9.61 -14.35 -5.62
CA LEU A 192 8.65 -15.37 -6.07
C LEU A 192 9.35 -16.67 -6.50
N ARG A 193 10.45 -16.55 -7.27
CA ARG A 193 11.27 -17.70 -7.67
C ARG A 193 11.89 -18.40 -6.46
N SER A 194 12.35 -17.65 -5.45
CA SER A 194 12.89 -18.20 -4.21
C SER A 194 11.83 -18.96 -3.41
N ILE A 195 10.63 -18.40 -3.27
CA ILE A 195 9.50 -19.06 -2.61
C ILE A 195 9.16 -20.39 -3.31
N GLN A 196 9.10 -20.37 -4.65
CA GLN A 196 8.86 -21.58 -5.44
C GLN A 196 9.98 -22.63 -5.23
N ALA A 197 11.25 -22.23 -5.27
CA ALA A 197 12.36 -23.14 -5.06
C ALA A 197 12.30 -23.78 -3.67
N VAL A 198 12.04 -23.01 -2.62
CA VAL A 198 11.87 -23.52 -1.24
C VAL A 198 10.71 -24.52 -1.18
N ASN A 199 9.56 -24.20 -1.77
CA ASN A 199 8.41 -25.09 -1.84
C ASN A 199 8.75 -26.44 -2.49
N GLU A 200 9.37 -26.42 -3.67
CA GLU A 200 9.76 -27.65 -4.39
C GLU A 200 10.68 -28.54 -3.56
N GLN A 201 11.70 -27.95 -2.91
CA GLN A 201 12.63 -28.71 -2.08
C GLN A 201 11.97 -29.21 -0.80
N ALA A 202 11.12 -28.41 -0.15
CA ALA A 202 10.39 -28.82 1.04
C ALA A 202 9.43 -29.99 0.73
N MET A 203 8.69 -29.91 -0.38
CA MET A 203 7.83 -31.00 -0.86
C MET A 203 8.62 -32.28 -1.16
N ARG A 204 9.84 -32.17 -1.71
CA ARG A 204 10.73 -33.33 -1.89
C ARG A 204 11.04 -34.02 -0.56
N ILE A 205 11.34 -33.24 0.48
CA ILE A 205 11.66 -33.78 1.81
C ILE A 205 10.43 -34.43 2.45
N LEU A 206 9.25 -33.81 2.36
CA LEU A 206 7.99 -34.40 2.87
C LEU A 206 7.69 -35.77 2.24
N ARG A 207 7.92 -35.91 0.93
CA ARG A 207 7.78 -37.19 0.21
C ARG A 207 8.75 -38.26 0.72
N ILE A 208 9.98 -37.89 1.06
CA ILE A 208 10.96 -38.83 1.63
C ILE A 208 10.50 -39.37 2.98
N PHE A 209 9.87 -38.52 3.81
CA PHE A 209 9.34 -38.92 5.10
C PHE A 209 7.93 -39.54 5.04
N GLY A 210 7.30 -39.59 3.85
CA GLY A 210 5.94 -40.10 3.68
C GLY A 210 4.85 -39.24 4.33
N THR A 211 5.14 -37.96 4.57
CA THR A 211 4.24 -37.00 5.24
C THR A 211 3.56 -36.03 4.27
N ASP A 212 3.69 -36.25 2.96
CA ASP A 212 3.11 -35.42 1.90
C ASP A 212 1.63 -35.72 1.61
N ARG A 213 1.03 -36.72 2.25
CA ARG A 213 -0.38 -37.09 2.04
C ARG A 213 -1.29 -35.91 2.42
N GLY A 214 -1.95 -35.35 1.41
CA GLY A 214 -2.86 -34.20 1.57
C GLY A 214 -2.16 -32.84 1.54
N VAL A 215 -0.84 -32.79 1.36
CA VAL A 215 -0.07 -31.56 1.22
C VAL A 215 0.16 -31.30 -0.27
N SER A 216 -0.32 -30.17 -0.78
CA SER A 216 -0.08 -29.76 -2.18
C SER A 216 1.08 -28.78 -2.33
N THR A 217 1.33 -27.95 -1.31
CA THR A 217 2.33 -26.89 -1.34
C THR A 217 2.78 -26.57 0.08
N VAL A 218 4.02 -26.13 0.21
CA VAL A 218 4.58 -25.51 1.41
C VAL A 218 4.64 -24.01 1.18
N VAL A 219 4.02 -23.25 2.09
CA VAL A 219 3.95 -21.78 2.02
C VAL A 219 4.96 -21.21 2.99
N THR A 220 5.71 -20.20 2.55
CA THR A 220 6.65 -19.45 3.42
C THR A 220 5.91 -18.27 4.03
N THR A 221 6.06 -18.06 5.33
CA THR A 221 5.49 -16.90 6.04
C THR A 221 6.58 -15.93 6.47
N LEU A 222 6.25 -14.65 6.55
CA LEU A 222 7.14 -13.58 6.99
C LEU A 222 6.37 -12.60 7.89
N GLY A 223 6.96 -12.23 9.02
CA GLY A 223 6.52 -11.11 9.86
C GLY A 223 7.66 -10.11 9.95
N SER A 224 7.41 -8.87 9.52
CA SER A 224 8.41 -7.80 9.51
C SER A 224 8.28 -6.95 10.76
N GLU A 225 9.39 -6.54 11.35
CA GLU A 225 9.46 -5.57 12.44
C GLU A 225 10.10 -4.30 11.88
N GLN A 226 9.29 -3.24 11.69
CA GLN A 226 9.75 -2.02 11.01
C GLN A 226 10.08 -0.95 12.05
N GLU A 227 11.37 -0.73 12.26
CA GLU A 227 11.89 0.43 12.98
C GLU A 227 11.99 1.66 12.07
N TYR A 228 11.78 2.86 12.63
CA TYR A 228 11.91 4.11 11.90
C TYR A 228 12.14 5.29 12.84
N PHE A 229 12.60 6.41 12.29
CA PHE A 229 12.73 7.67 13.04
C PHE A 229 11.67 8.69 12.60
N LEU A 230 11.12 9.45 13.55
CA LEU A 230 10.28 10.61 13.26
C LEU A 230 10.95 11.90 13.73
N ILE A 231 11.19 12.81 12.79
CA ILE A 231 11.86 14.09 13.03
C ILE A 231 10.89 15.22 12.70
N ASP A 232 10.89 16.27 13.51
CA ASP A 232 10.14 17.49 13.18
C ASP A 232 10.62 18.07 11.84
N GLU A 233 9.67 18.42 10.98
CA GLU A 233 9.95 18.87 9.62
C GLU A 233 10.82 20.13 9.57
N GLY A 234 10.70 21.03 10.55
CA GLY A 234 11.59 22.19 10.65
C GLY A 234 13.05 21.78 10.86
N PHE A 235 13.30 20.90 11.83
CA PHE A 235 14.66 20.41 12.10
C PHE A 235 15.23 19.57 10.95
N PHE A 236 14.37 18.85 10.22
CA PHE A 236 14.78 18.11 9.04
C PHE A 236 15.32 19.05 7.95
N TYR A 237 14.59 20.12 7.62
CA TYR A 237 15.01 21.06 6.57
C TYR A 237 16.19 21.96 7.00
N ASP A 238 16.36 22.20 8.29
CA ASP A 238 17.56 22.87 8.84
C ASP A 238 18.84 22.02 8.69
N ARG A 239 18.72 20.75 8.25
CA ARG A 239 19.81 19.81 8.05
C ARG A 239 19.93 19.35 6.59
N PRO A 240 20.61 20.13 5.73
CA PRO A 240 20.78 19.79 4.31
C PRO A 240 21.39 18.40 4.07
N ASP A 241 22.25 17.92 4.98
CA ASP A 241 22.85 16.60 4.89
C ASP A 241 21.81 15.48 5.11
N LEU A 242 20.89 15.69 6.05
CA LEU A 242 19.77 14.78 6.31
C LEU A 242 18.77 14.76 5.15
N VAL A 243 18.44 15.93 4.61
CA VAL A 243 17.58 16.07 3.41
C VAL A 243 18.16 15.33 2.22
N THR A 244 19.47 15.44 2.00
CA THR A 244 20.12 14.90 0.81
C THR A 244 20.42 13.41 0.92
N THR A 245 20.80 12.95 2.11
CA THR A 245 21.37 11.59 2.27
C THR A 245 20.52 10.65 3.12
N GLY A 246 19.41 11.14 3.70
CA GLY A 246 18.59 10.37 4.63
C GLY A 246 19.26 10.06 5.97
N ARG A 247 20.46 10.60 6.22
CA ARG A 247 21.21 10.45 7.47
C ARG A 247 22.03 11.70 7.77
N THR A 248 22.47 11.83 9.02
CA THR A 248 23.42 12.91 9.37
C THR A 248 24.84 12.53 8.92
N LEU A 249 25.55 13.45 8.28
CA LEU A 249 26.95 13.26 7.83
C LEU A 249 27.96 13.72 8.88
N PHE A 250 27.57 14.69 9.69
CA PHE A 250 28.36 15.23 10.79
C PHE A 250 27.45 15.65 11.94
N GLY A 251 28.03 15.77 13.12
CA GLY A 251 27.34 16.12 14.36
C GLY A 251 28.05 15.55 15.56
N ALA A 252 27.92 16.23 16.70
CA ALA A 252 28.32 15.64 17.97
C ALA A 252 27.41 14.42 18.25
N LYS A 253 27.98 13.38 18.86
CA LYS A 253 27.19 12.25 19.36
C LYS A 253 26.15 12.77 20.36
N PRO A 254 24.94 12.18 20.40
CA PRO A 254 23.95 12.60 21.37
C PRO A 254 24.50 12.41 22.80
N PRO A 255 24.19 13.32 23.73
CA PRO A 255 24.68 13.23 25.12
C PRO A 255 24.13 12.01 25.86
N ARG A 256 23.06 11.39 25.36
CA ARG A 256 22.55 10.07 25.78
C ARG A 256 22.31 9.25 24.52
N GLY A 257 22.94 8.08 24.42
CA GLY A 257 22.81 7.18 23.28
C GLY A 257 21.68 6.18 23.50
N GLN A 258 22.00 4.89 23.33
CA GLN A 258 21.10 3.78 23.62
C GLN A 258 20.93 3.48 25.12
N GLU A 259 21.45 4.34 26.00
CA GLU A 259 21.42 4.14 27.45
C GLU A 259 20.13 4.65 28.11
N LEU A 260 19.14 5.09 27.30
CA LEU A 260 17.81 5.51 27.75
C LEU A 260 16.90 4.29 27.94
N GLU A 261 17.20 3.46 28.95
CA GLU A 261 16.35 2.33 29.34
C GLU A 261 14.89 2.76 29.64
N ASP A 262 14.70 4.00 30.12
CA ASP A 262 13.39 4.59 30.42
C ASP A 262 12.54 4.92 29.16
N HIS A 263 13.14 4.97 27.97
CA HIS A 263 12.44 5.31 26.72
C HIS A 263 11.86 4.07 26.02
N TYR A 264 12.52 2.92 26.15
CA TYR A 264 12.04 1.67 25.61
C TYR A 264 10.75 1.24 26.33
N PHE A 265 9.65 1.09 25.58
CA PHE A 265 8.29 0.95 26.13
C PHE A 265 7.81 2.08 27.06
N GLY A 266 8.45 3.25 27.03
CA GLY A 266 7.97 4.46 27.70
C GLY A 266 6.67 4.99 27.07
N SER A 267 6.10 6.05 27.64
CA SER A 267 4.93 6.72 27.06
C SER A 267 5.26 7.32 25.69
N ILE A 268 4.44 7.04 24.68
CA ILE A 268 4.56 7.65 23.34
C ILE A 268 4.00 9.08 23.42
N PRO A 269 4.72 10.11 22.92
CA PRO A 269 4.20 11.48 22.90
C PRO A 269 2.91 11.59 22.05
N ASP A 270 1.94 12.39 22.50
CA ASP A 270 0.60 12.48 21.87
C ASP A 270 0.64 12.74 20.35
N ARG A 271 1.49 13.67 19.89
CA ARG A 271 1.67 13.96 18.45
C ARG A 271 2.11 12.73 17.65
N ILE A 272 2.96 11.89 18.25
CA ILE A 272 3.45 10.67 17.61
C ILE A 272 2.36 9.59 17.64
N LEU A 273 1.63 9.50 18.76
CA LEU A 273 0.52 8.56 18.89
C LEU A 273 -0.60 8.87 17.89
N ASP A 274 -0.92 10.15 17.67
CA ASP A 274 -1.88 10.58 16.65
C ASP A 274 -1.43 10.21 15.24
N PHE A 275 -0.14 10.39 14.93
CA PHE A 275 0.46 9.91 13.68
C PHE A 275 0.31 8.38 13.52
N MET A 276 0.66 7.62 14.56
CA MET A 276 0.56 6.16 14.53
C MET A 276 -0.89 5.68 14.37
N ASN A 277 -1.85 6.37 14.99
CA ASN A 277 -3.28 6.07 14.84
C ASN A 277 -3.79 6.31 13.40
N ASP A 278 -3.41 7.41 12.76
CA ASP A 278 -3.79 7.68 11.36
C ASP A 278 -3.08 6.70 10.40
N LEU A 279 -1.81 6.39 10.66
CA LEU A 279 -1.07 5.39 9.90
C LEU A 279 -1.74 4.01 9.96
N GLU A 280 -2.09 3.53 11.16
CA GLU A 280 -2.79 2.26 11.35
C GLU A 280 -4.13 2.23 10.62
N GLN A 281 -4.92 3.30 10.67
CA GLN A 281 -6.18 3.40 9.93
C GLN A 281 -5.97 3.26 8.42
N GLU A 282 -4.99 3.98 7.86
CA GLU A 282 -4.68 3.88 6.44
C GLU A 282 -4.17 2.47 6.07
N LEU A 283 -3.38 1.84 6.93
CA LEU A 283 -2.86 0.48 6.74
C LEU A 283 -3.96 -0.58 6.80
N TYR A 284 -4.90 -0.47 7.75
CA TYR A 284 -6.03 -1.37 7.83
C TYR A 284 -6.90 -1.30 6.58
N LYS A 285 -7.15 -0.09 6.04
CA LYS A 285 -7.94 0.07 4.80
C LYS A 285 -7.36 -0.70 3.63
N VAL A 286 -6.03 -0.73 3.50
CA VAL A 286 -5.32 -1.48 2.46
C VAL A 286 -4.96 -2.92 2.86
N GLY A 287 -5.49 -3.41 3.99
CA GLY A 287 -5.40 -4.81 4.40
C GLY A 287 -4.13 -5.20 5.15
N VAL A 288 -3.29 -4.25 5.58
CA VAL A 288 -2.08 -4.55 6.36
C VAL A 288 -2.45 -4.80 7.83
N PRO A 289 -2.19 -5.99 8.40
CA PRO A 289 -2.65 -6.37 9.73
C PRO A 289 -1.69 -5.93 10.83
N VAL A 290 -1.52 -4.62 11.02
CA VAL A 290 -0.68 -4.05 12.10
C VAL A 290 -1.14 -4.55 13.47
N LYS A 291 -0.19 -4.95 14.33
CA LYS A 291 -0.51 -5.51 15.64
C LYS A 291 0.16 -4.78 16.80
N THR A 292 1.42 -4.41 16.65
CA THR A 292 2.21 -3.78 17.72
C THR A 292 2.84 -2.49 17.24
N ARG A 293 2.97 -1.55 18.19
CA ARG A 293 3.74 -0.32 18.05
C ARG A 293 4.34 0.06 19.40
N HIS A 294 5.55 0.62 19.40
CA HIS A 294 6.18 1.14 20.62
C HIS A 294 7.31 2.12 20.30
N ASN A 295 7.78 2.81 21.35
CA ASN A 295 9.06 3.49 21.34
C ASN A 295 10.21 2.48 21.26
N GLU A 296 11.24 2.83 20.52
CA GLU A 296 12.51 2.11 20.51
C GLU A 296 13.54 2.76 21.46
N VAL A 297 14.73 2.17 21.56
CA VAL A 297 15.76 2.58 22.52
C VAL A 297 16.30 3.98 22.23
N ALA A 298 16.48 4.37 20.95
CA ALA A 298 17.01 5.69 20.63
C ALA A 298 15.91 6.78 20.67
N PRO A 299 16.27 8.05 20.98
CA PRO A 299 15.34 9.16 20.90
C PRO A 299 14.72 9.28 19.51
N SER A 300 13.39 9.51 19.47
CA SER A 300 12.64 9.62 18.21
C SER A 300 12.67 8.37 17.32
N GLN A 301 13.09 7.22 17.85
CA GLN A 301 13.00 5.92 17.20
C GLN A 301 11.73 5.20 17.68
N PHE A 302 11.05 4.55 16.75
CA PHE A 302 9.83 3.81 17.00
C PHE A 302 9.83 2.51 16.20
N GLU A 303 8.98 1.57 16.59
CA GLU A 303 8.75 0.33 15.87
C GLU A 303 7.25 0.11 15.62
N MET A 304 6.93 -0.52 14.49
CA MET A 304 5.63 -1.08 14.19
C MET A 304 5.79 -2.47 13.57
N ALA A 305 4.99 -3.45 14.02
CA ALA A 305 5.00 -4.79 13.44
C ALA A 305 3.57 -5.29 13.10
N PRO A 306 3.32 -5.75 11.86
CA PRO A 306 2.14 -6.52 11.52
C PRO A 306 2.22 -7.99 11.96
N LEU A 307 1.08 -8.67 11.90
CA LEU A 307 1.04 -10.14 11.96
C LEU A 307 1.83 -10.73 10.79
N TYR A 308 2.33 -11.97 10.96
CA TYR A 308 2.97 -12.68 9.87
C TYR A 308 1.95 -13.02 8.78
N GLU A 309 2.39 -12.98 7.53
CA GLU A 309 1.59 -13.28 6.34
C GLU A 309 2.36 -14.18 5.39
N GLU A 310 1.75 -14.60 4.28
CA GLU A 310 2.52 -15.25 3.20
C GLU A 310 3.63 -14.31 2.72
N ALA A 311 4.84 -14.83 2.53
CA ALA A 311 6.05 -14.02 2.36
C ALA A 311 5.96 -12.99 1.22
N ASN A 312 5.26 -13.31 0.13
CA ASN A 312 5.03 -12.36 -0.97
C ASN A 312 4.13 -11.18 -0.54
N ILE A 313 3.04 -11.47 0.16
CA ILE A 313 2.11 -10.46 0.68
C ILE A 313 2.79 -9.60 1.74
N ALA A 314 3.48 -10.24 2.70
CA ALA A 314 4.22 -9.54 3.74
C ALA A 314 5.27 -8.57 3.15
N ALA A 315 5.94 -8.96 2.07
CA ALA A 315 6.91 -8.10 1.39
C ALA A 315 6.23 -6.89 0.72
N ASP A 316 5.09 -7.08 0.05
CA ASP A 316 4.32 -5.99 -0.55
C ASP A 316 3.76 -5.03 0.52
N HIS A 317 3.15 -5.59 1.57
CA HIS A 317 2.64 -4.85 2.71
C HIS A 317 3.75 -4.05 3.42
N GLN A 318 4.98 -4.58 3.47
CA GLN A 318 6.12 -3.86 4.01
C GLN A 318 6.46 -2.61 3.17
N GLN A 319 6.49 -2.73 1.85
CA GLN A 319 6.75 -1.60 0.95
C GLN A 319 5.64 -0.55 1.00
N LEU A 320 4.40 -1.01 1.12
CA LEU A 320 3.23 -0.16 1.28
C LEU A 320 3.27 0.58 2.63
N SER A 321 3.64 -0.11 3.71
CA SER A 321 3.82 0.46 5.05
C SER A 321 4.81 1.61 5.05
N MET A 322 6.00 1.41 4.47
CA MET A 322 7.01 2.47 4.37
C MET A 322 6.54 3.68 3.55
N THR A 323 5.75 3.44 2.49
CA THR A 323 5.18 4.53 1.66
C THR A 323 4.15 5.33 2.44
N LEU A 324 3.24 4.66 3.15
CA LEU A 324 2.22 5.32 3.96
C LEU A 324 2.83 6.01 5.18
N MET A 325 3.84 5.44 5.84
CA MET A 325 4.60 6.07 6.93
C MET A 325 5.14 7.44 6.50
N ARG A 326 5.88 7.50 5.39
CA ARG A 326 6.44 8.76 4.86
C ARG A 326 5.37 9.79 4.53
N ARG A 327 4.23 9.34 4.00
CA ARG A 327 3.14 10.21 3.58
C ARG A 327 2.32 10.75 4.75
N VAL A 328 1.93 9.88 5.68
CA VAL A 328 1.13 10.24 6.85
C VAL A 328 1.94 11.14 7.78
N ALA A 329 3.25 10.90 7.94
CA ALA A 329 4.11 11.73 8.80
C ALA A 329 4.04 13.23 8.44
N ARG A 330 3.96 13.55 7.14
CA ARG A 330 3.87 14.94 6.67
C ARG A 330 2.62 15.67 7.15
N LYS A 331 1.49 14.97 7.33
CA LYS A 331 0.25 15.57 7.87
C LYS A 331 0.44 16.10 9.30
N TYR A 332 1.39 15.53 10.03
CA TYR A 332 1.72 15.87 11.41
C TYR A 332 2.96 16.77 11.51
N GLY A 333 3.46 17.33 10.40
CA GLY A 333 4.69 18.12 10.35
C GLY A 333 5.93 17.30 10.71
N LEU A 334 5.91 15.99 10.43
CA LEU A 334 7.00 15.06 10.71
C LEU A 334 7.58 14.51 9.42
N VAL A 335 8.84 14.10 9.49
CA VAL A 335 9.54 13.33 8.46
C VAL A 335 9.87 11.96 9.00
N CYS A 336 9.38 10.92 8.33
CA CYS A 336 9.74 9.54 8.61
C CYS A 336 11.01 9.17 7.85
N LEU A 337 12.05 8.74 8.55
CA LEU A 337 13.32 8.25 8.00
C LEU A 337 13.43 6.73 8.12
#